data_AF-S0ARC3-F1
#
_entry.id   AF-S0ARC3-F1
#
_cell.length_a   1.000
_cell.length_b   1.000
_cell.length_c   1.000
_cell.angle_alpha   90.00
_cell.angle_beta   90.00
_cell.angle_gamma   90.00
#
_symmetry.space_group_name_H-M   'P 1'
#
loop_
_entity.id
_entity.type
_entity.pdbx_description
1 polymer ?
#
loop_
_entity_poly.entity_id
_entity_poly.type
_entity_poly.pdbx_seq_one_letter_code
_entity_poly.pdbx_strand_id
1 'polypeptide(L)'
;MKLEYNGFHANFNPVGAYLEDLQKDGTPIIRKSNDKNSTHGGAAVLFPFGNRIQNAEYSFNNKQYSLPENDGKNSIHGLVRELPFDSNSGDNYIEFSSHFKSVFYPGEAHIKVKYEITGNMFVTSFYVKSLTSRIPVEIGFHPYFNVHGSYSISYNSRIVLSHYYFLYILYEFIFFHFTTILFLYAIAGVTILSPSDSESCILS
;
A
#
# COMPACT_ATOMS: atom_id res chain seq x y z
N MET A 1 0.76 -18.05 2.74
CA MET A 1 2.06 -18.25 2.05
C MET A 1 3.19 -17.85 2.99
N LYS A 2 4.43 -18.29 2.74
CA LYS A 2 5.57 -18.03 3.65
C LYS A 2 6.82 -17.63 2.87
N LEU A 3 7.67 -16.82 3.51
CA LEU A 3 9.03 -16.51 3.06
C LEU A 3 9.99 -16.68 4.25
N GLU A 4 10.99 -17.53 4.10
CA GLU A 4 12.00 -17.78 5.12
C GLU A 4 13.40 -17.64 4.50
N TYR A 5 14.16 -16.64 4.93
CA TYR A 5 15.48 -16.39 4.37
C TYR A 5 16.33 -15.57 5.35
N ASN A 6 17.59 -15.95 5.54
CA ASN A 6 18.51 -15.28 6.47
C ASN A 6 17.88 -15.03 7.86
N GLY A 7 17.20 -16.01 8.46
CA GLY A 7 16.59 -15.86 9.79
C GLY A 7 15.32 -14.98 9.85
N PHE A 8 14.91 -14.37 8.73
CA PHE A 8 13.56 -13.80 8.64
C PHE A 8 12.55 -14.92 8.42
N HIS A 9 11.40 -14.80 9.06
CA HIS A 9 10.21 -15.59 8.73
C HIS A 9 9.03 -14.63 8.55
N ALA A 10 8.34 -14.73 7.44
CA ALA A 10 7.17 -13.91 7.14
C ALA A 10 6.03 -14.81 6.66
N ASN A 11 4.80 -14.55 7.14
CA ASN A 11 3.60 -15.18 6.62
C ASN A 11 2.72 -14.15 5.91
N PHE A 12 2.07 -14.59 4.83
CA PHE A 12 1.28 -13.74 3.96
C PHE A 12 -0.08 -14.36 3.67
N ASN A 13 -1.09 -13.50 3.53
CA ASN A 13 -2.36 -13.83 2.95
C ASN A 13 -2.38 -13.35 1.48
N PRO A 14 -2.63 -14.24 0.50
CA PRO A 14 -2.73 -13.83 -0.91
C PRO A 14 -3.93 -12.90 -1.18
N VAL A 15 -4.93 -12.86 -0.29
CA VAL A 15 -5.96 -11.82 -0.33
C VAL A 15 -5.39 -10.53 0.23
N GLY A 16 -5.39 -9.48 -0.59
CA GLY A 16 -4.83 -8.16 -0.27
C GLY A 16 -3.31 -8.09 -0.24
N ALA A 17 -2.60 -9.13 -0.71
CA ALA A 17 -1.15 -9.25 -0.61
C ALA A 17 -0.62 -8.93 0.82
N TYR A 18 -1.38 -9.35 1.83
CA TYR A 18 -1.26 -8.89 3.21
C TYR A 18 -0.15 -9.63 3.94
N LEU A 19 0.76 -8.88 4.57
CA LEU A 19 1.79 -9.43 5.45
C LEU A 19 1.19 -9.66 6.83
N GLU A 20 0.94 -10.91 7.20
CA GLU A 20 0.26 -11.28 8.45
C GLU A 20 1.18 -11.15 9.66
N ASP A 21 2.43 -11.55 9.51
CA ASP A 21 3.49 -11.42 10.50
C ASP A 21 4.88 -11.41 9.87
N LEU A 22 5.80 -10.82 10.61
CA LEU A 22 7.23 -10.79 10.28
C LEU A 22 8.02 -10.95 11.58
N GLN A 23 8.99 -11.84 11.56
CA GLN A 23 9.96 -12.05 12.65
C GLN A 23 11.38 -12.17 12.09
N LYS A 24 12.36 -11.86 12.93
CA LYS A 24 13.79 -12.07 12.65
C LYS A 24 14.42 -12.78 13.84
N ASP A 25 15.02 -13.94 13.61
CA ASP A 25 15.71 -14.76 14.63
C ASP A 25 14.83 -14.99 15.87
N GLY A 26 13.54 -15.27 15.65
CA GLY A 26 12.53 -15.47 16.70
C GLY A 26 12.00 -14.19 17.36
N THR A 27 12.55 -13.02 17.03
CA THR A 27 12.06 -11.72 17.52
C THR A 27 10.94 -11.20 16.61
N PRO A 28 9.69 -10.99 17.11
CA PRO A 28 8.61 -10.43 16.31
C PRO A 28 8.89 -8.98 15.91
N ILE A 29 8.82 -8.69 14.62
CA ILE A 29 8.92 -7.33 14.04
C ILE A 29 7.52 -6.77 13.78
N ILE A 30 6.63 -7.55 13.19
CA ILE A 30 5.23 -7.16 12.92
C ILE A 30 4.30 -8.08 13.72
N ARG A 31 3.35 -7.46 14.42
CA ARG A 31 2.37 -8.15 15.26
C ARG A 31 1.19 -8.65 14.42
N LYS A 32 0.78 -9.90 14.63
CA LYS A 32 -0.45 -10.47 14.06
C LYS A 32 -1.70 -9.72 14.50
N SER A 33 -2.68 -9.66 13.60
CA SER A 33 -4.04 -9.27 13.98
C SER A 33 -4.67 -10.33 14.89
N ASN A 34 -5.33 -9.90 15.97
CA ASN A 34 -5.99 -10.80 16.93
C ASN A 34 -7.41 -11.19 16.49
N ASP A 35 -8.05 -10.38 15.64
CA ASP A 35 -9.43 -10.54 15.18
C ASP A 35 -9.52 -10.89 13.68
N LYS A 36 -8.37 -11.15 13.04
CA LYS A 36 -8.21 -11.40 11.60
C LYS A 36 -8.57 -10.19 10.71
N ASN A 37 -8.79 -9.01 11.29
CA ASN A 37 -8.92 -7.79 10.52
C ASN A 37 -7.51 -7.33 10.07
N SER A 38 -7.31 -7.22 8.75
CA SER A 38 -6.01 -6.84 8.16
C SER A 38 -5.56 -5.41 8.47
N THR A 39 -6.41 -4.59 9.08
CA THR A 39 -6.02 -3.27 9.61
C THR A 39 -6.03 -3.20 11.12
N HIS A 40 -6.00 -4.31 11.86
CA HIS A 40 -5.78 -4.34 13.31
C HIS A 40 -4.51 -5.11 13.71
N GLY A 41 -3.68 -5.42 12.73
CA GLY A 41 -2.40 -6.11 12.86
C GLY A 41 -1.81 -6.38 11.46
N GLY A 42 -0.65 -7.02 11.41
CA GLY A 42 0.08 -7.30 10.18
C GLY A 42 0.53 -6.02 9.48
N ALA A 43 0.58 -6.06 8.15
CA ALA A 43 0.77 -4.88 7.31
C ALA A 43 -0.08 -4.96 6.04
N ALA A 44 -1.15 -4.16 5.99
CA ALA A 44 -2.06 -4.09 4.86
C ALA A 44 -1.50 -3.23 3.73
N VAL A 45 -1.74 -3.68 2.49
CA VAL A 45 -1.57 -2.90 1.27
C VAL A 45 -2.81 -2.04 1.07
N LEU A 46 -2.61 -0.74 0.89
CA LEU A 46 -3.69 0.23 0.71
C LEU A 46 -3.59 0.82 -0.70
N PHE A 47 -4.59 0.54 -1.52
CA PHE A 47 -4.69 1.04 -2.89
C PHE A 47 -6.17 1.04 -3.32
N PRO A 48 -6.67 2.04 -4.07
CA PRO A 48 -5.95 3.18 -4.64
C PRO A 48 -5.90 4.43 -3.74
N PHE A 49 -6.25 4.29 -2.46
CA PHE A 49 -6.11 5.35 -1.46
C PHE A 49 -5.77 4.75 -0.10
N GLY A 50 -4.99 5.49 0.70
CA GLY A 50 -4.50 5.03 2.00
C GLY A 50 -5.40 5.45 3.16
N ASN A 51 -5.96 6.66 3.06
CA ASN A 51 -6.63 7.34 4.16
C ASN A 51 -8.14 7.50 3.92
N ARG A 52 -8.81 8.27 4.76
CA ARG A 52 -10.23 8.56 4.67
C ARG A 52 -10.55 9.47 3.47
N ILE A 53 -11.58 9.09 2.73
CA ILE A 53 -12.26 9.92 1.73
C ILE A 53 -13.59 10.35 2.34
N GLN A 54 -13.80 11.66 2.48
CA GLN A 54 -14.97 12.19 3.17
C GLN A 54 -16.25 11.82 2.40
N ASN A 55 -17.30 11.46 3.14
CA ASN A 55 -18.60 11.09 2.57
C ASN A 55 -18.53 9.93 1.55
N ALA A 56 -17.42 9.19 1.53
CA ALA A 56 -17.16 8.14 0.55
C ALA A 56 -17.36 8.60 -0.91
N GLU A 57 -17.10 9.87 -1.21
CA GLU A 57 -17.32 10.42 -2.53
C GLU A 57 -16.10 11.19 -3.02
N TYR A 58 -15.87 11.15 -4.33
CA TYR A 58 -14.86 11.95 -4.96
C TYR A 58 -15.21 12.30 -6.40
N SER A 59 -14.58 13.35 -6.92
CA SER A 59 -14.73 13.75 -8.31
C SER A 59 -13.42 13.60 -9.07
N PHE A 60 -13.50 12.99 -10.25
CA PHE A 60 -12.38 12.84 -11.16
C PHE A 60 -12.87 13.10 -12.59
N ASN A 61 -12.18 13.98 -13.32
CA ASN A 61 -12.57 14.43 -14.67
C ASN A 61 -14.04 14.85 -14.77
N ASN A 62 -14.51 15.69 -13.83
CA ASN A 62 -15.89 16.17 -13.73
C ASN A 62 -16.96 15.07 -13.59
N LYS A 63 -16.56 13.84 -13.24
CA LYS A 63 -17.46 12.74 -12.91
C LYS A 63 -17.35 12.40 -11.43
N GLN A 64 -18.50 12.27 -10.78
CA GLN A 64 -18.60 11.85 -9.38
C GLN A 64 -18.53 10.32 -9.28
N TYR A 65 -17.85 9.85 -8.26
CA TYR A 65 -17.70 8.44 -7.90
C TYR A 65 -18.06 8.26 -6.43
N SER A 66 -18.85 7.24 -6.14
CA SER A 66 -19.19 6.83 -4.78
C SER A 66 -18.41 5.57 -4.44
N LEU A 67 -17.80 5.55 -3.26
CA LEU A 67 -17.01 4.48 -2.70
C LEU A 67 -17.81 3.75 -1.62
N PRO A 68 -17.39 2.56 -1.18
CA PRO A 68 -17.99 1.90 -0.03
C PRO A 68 -17.80 2.74 1.25
N GLU A 69 -18.90 2.95 1.98
CA GLU A 69 -18.92 3.52 3.34
C GLU A 69 -18.49 2.45 4.35
N ASN A 70 -17.17 2.31 4.55
CA ASN A 70 -16.58 1.31 5.46
C ASN A 70 -16.00 1.93 6.75
N ASP A 71 -16.15 3.25 6.94
CA ASP A 71 -15.76 3.99 8.14
C ASP A 71 -16.79 5.09 8.45
N GLY A 72 -17.94 4.68 8.99
CA GLY A 72 -19.09 5.58 9.15
C GLY A 72 -19.57 6.06 7.78
N LYS A 73 -19.63 7.37 7.55
CA LYS A 73 -19.96 7.96 6.23
C LYS A 73 -18.77 8.03 5.27
N ASN A 74 -17.57 7.66 5.71
CA ASN A 74 -16.36 7.80 4.92
C ASN A 74 -15.95 6.46 4.30
N SER A 75 -15.05 6.53 3.32
CA SER A 75 -14.33 5.35 2.81
C SER A 75 -12.89 5.40 3.28
N ILE A 76 -12.31 4.28 3.74
CA ILE A 76 -10.93 4.21 4.24
C ILE A 76 -10.22 2.95 3.71
N HIS A 77 -8.88 3.05 3.61
CA HIS A 77 -7.98 1.91 3.39
C HIS A 77 -8.09 1.20 2.03
N GLY A 78 -8.55 1.94 1.02
CA GLY A 78 -8.55 1.48 -0.37
C GLY A 78 -9.53 0.35 -0.63
N LEU A 79 -9.32 -0.34 -1.74
CA LEU A 79 -10.24 -1.32 -2.31
C LEU A 79 -9.58 -2.69 -2.58
N VAL A 80 -8.26 -2.82 -2.38
CA VAL A 80 -7.53 -4.07 -2.68
C VAL A 80 -7.44 -5.04 -1.51
N ARG A 81 -7.85 -4.65 -0.30
CA ARG A 81 -7.68 -5.47 0.92
C ARG A 81 -8.39 -6.82 0.84
N GLU A 82 -9.48 -6.90 0.08
CA GLU A 82 -10.28 -8.11 -0.12
C GLU A 82 -10.06 -8.72 -1.52
N LEU A 83 -9.19 -8.12 -2.33
CA LEU A 83 -8.91 -8.57 -3.68
C LEU A 83 -7.92 -9.75 -3.64
N PRO A 84 -8.18 -10.87 -4.35
CA PRO A 84 -7.19 -11.93 -4.48
C PRO A 84 -6.00 -11.48 -5.36
N PHE A 85 -4.80 -11.91 -4.98
CA PHE A 85 -3.58 -11.73 -5.76
C PHE A 85 -3.01 -13.09 -6.16
N ASP A 86 -2.54 -13.17 -7.40
CA ASP A 86 -1.66 -14.24 -7.85
C ASP A 86 -0.28 -14.03 -7.24
N SER A 87 0.45 -15.13 -7.03
CA SER A 87 1.75 -15.10 -6.36
C SER A 87 2.83 -15.80 -7.17
N ASN A 88 4.02 -15.20 -7.20
CA ASN A 88 5.26 -15.80 -7.69
C ASN A 88 6.34 -15.64 -6.62
N SER A 89 7.15 -16.66 -6.37
CA SER A 89 8.16 -16.63 -5.31
C SER A 89 9.49 -17.22 -5.75
N GLY A 90 10.58 -16.72 -5.17
CA GLY A 90 11.90 -17.32 -5.22
C GLY A 90 12.47 -17.52 -3.82
N ASP A 91 13.75 -17.81 -3.72
CA ASP A 91 14.39 -18.16 -2.44
C ASP A 91 14.29 -17.03 -1.39
N ASN A 92 14.42 -15.78 -1.82
CA ASN A 92 14.46 -14.61 -0.94
C ASN A 92 13.33 -13.60 -1.20
N TYR A 93 12.34 -13.93 -2.02
CA TYR A 93 11.23 -13.01 -2.32
C TYR A 93 9.90 -13.71 -2.56
N ILE A 94 8.83 -12.96 -2.36
CA ILE A 94 7.47 -13.26 -2.84
C ILE A 94 6.89 -12.01 -3.50
N GLU A 95 6.40 -12.14 -4.72
CA GLU A 95 5.70 -11.11 -5.49
C GLU A 95 4.23 -11.50 -5.61
N PHE A 96 3.36 -10.57 -5.26
CA PHE A 96 1.93 -10.66 -5.48
C PHE A 96 1.54 -9.73 -6.62
N SER A 97 0.65 -10.17 -7.51
CA SER A 97 0.12 -9.36 -8.60
C SER A 97 -1.39 -9.52 -8.72
N SER A 98 -2.10 -8.42 -9.00
CA SER A 98 -3.53 -8.48 -9.27
C SER A 98 -3.96 -7.44 -10.29
N HIS A 99 -5.01 -7.78 -11.03
CA HIS A 99 -5.72 -6.85 -11.89
C HIS A 99 -6.77 -6.10 -11.07
N PHE A 100 -6.51 -4.83 -10.79
CA PHE A 100 -7.45 -3.96 -10.12
C PHE A 100 -8.45 -3.38 -11.11
N LYS A 101 -9.72 -3.76 -10.94
CA LYS A 101 -10.88 -3.20 -11.62
C LYS A 101 -12.00 -3.04 -10.61
N SER A 102 -12.59 -1.86 -10.54
CA SER A 102 -13.70 -1.58 -9.62
C SER A 102 -14.72 -0.67 -10.28
N VAL A 103 -16.00 -0.91 -9.99
CA VAL A 103 -17.09 -0.01 -10.39
C VAL A 103 -16.99 1.36 -9.70
N PHE A 104 -16.26 1.43 -8.58
CA PHE A 104 -16.04 2.65 -7.81
C PHE A 104 -14.84 3.47 -8.33
N TYR A 105 -14.19 3.07 -9.43
CA TYR A 105 -12.98 3.72 -9.93
C TYR A 105 -13.02 4.00 -11.45
N PRO A 106 -12.43 5.11 -11.95
CA PRO A 106 -12.47 5.54 -13.35
C PRO A 106 -11.75 4.65 -14.37
N GLY A 107 -10.98 3.66 -13.92
CA GLY A 107 -10.13 2.86 -14.79
C GLY A 107 -9.61 1.60 -14.13
N GLU A 108 -8.75 0.90 -14.87
CA GLU A 108 -8.18 -0.38 -14.49
C GLU A 108 -6.67 -0.22 -14.30
N ALA A 109 -6.09 -0.97 -13.36
CA ALA A 109 -4.67 -0.98 -13.11
C ALA A 109 -4.15 -2.38 -12.82
N HIS A 110 -2.88 -2.61 -13.15
CA HIS A 110 -2.14 -3.74 -12.64
C HIS A 110 -1.35 -3.29 -11.42
N ILE A 111 -1.53 -3.97 -10.28
CA ILE A 111 -0.78 -3.74 -9.05
C ILE A 111 0.11 -4.94 -8.77
N LYS A 112 1.36 -4.68 -8.39
CA LYS A 112 2.27 -5.66 -7.84
C LYS A 112 2.83 -5.21 -6.51
N VAL A 113 3.02 -6.17 -5.61
CA VAL A 113 3.62 -5.99 -4.29
C VAL A 113 4.68 -7.06 -4.13
N LYS A 114 5.96 -6.65 -4.06
CA LYS A 114 7.08 -7.56 -3.86
C LYS A 114 7.63 -7.39 -2.45
N TYR A 115 7.68 -8.49 -1.72
CA TYR A 115 8.38 -8.61 -0.45
C TYR A 115 9.68 -9.37 -0.69
N GLU A 116 10.82 -8.78 -0.32
CA GLU A 116 12.14 -9.33 -0.62
C GLU A 116 13.07 -9.16 0.58
N ILE A 117 13.92 -10.16 0.80
CA ILE A 117 14.97 -10.09 1.81
C ILE A 117 16.31 -9.89 1.10
N THR A 118 16.97 -8.78 1.40
CA THR A 118 18.27 -8.43 0.83
C THR A 118 19.26 -8.20 1.97
N GLY A 119 20.22 -9.12 2.14
CA GLY A 119 21.14 -9.10 3.28
C GLY A 119 20.37 -9.24 4.60
N ASN A 120 20.37 -8.17 5.40
CA ASN A 120 19.62 -8.08 6.67
C ASN A 120 18.41 -7.13 6.60
N MET A 121 17.91 -6.84 5.41
CA MET A 121 16.78 -5.94 5.18
C MET A 121 15.57 -6.71 4.69
N PHE A 122 14.40 -6.39 5.23
CA PHE A 122 13.11 -6.78 4.65
C PHE A 122 12.59 -5.60 3.82
N VAL A 123 12.49 -5.77 2.52
CA VAL A 123 12.17 -4.74 1.53
C VAL A 123 10.78 -4.99 0.99
N THR A 124 9.93 -3.97 0.97
CA THR A 124 8.62 -4.04 0.31
C THR A 124 8.64 -3.10 -0.88
N SER A 125 8.23 -3.54 -2.05
CA SER A 125 8.21 -2.72 -3.27
C SER A 125 6.84 -2.77 -3.90
N PHE A 126 6.38 -1.62 -4.38
CA PHE A 126 5.09 -1.50 -5.02
C PHE A 126 5.30 -1.10 -6.47
N TYR A 127 4.48 -1.65 -7.34
CA TYR A 127 4.45 -1.28 -8.74
C TYR A 127 3.00 -1.19 -9.17
N VAL A 128 2.62 -0.06 -9.75
CA VAL A 128 1.28 0.16 -10.28
C VAL A 128 1.40 0.67 -11.70
N LYS A 129 0.64 0.04 -12.61
CA LYS A 129 0.52 0.46 -14.00
C LYS A 129 -0.95 0.62 -14.33
N SER A 130 -1.36 1.83 -14.73
CA SER A 130 -2.69 2.00 -15.32
C SER A 130 -2.78 1.28 -16.67
N LEU A 131 -3.93 0.66 -16.94
CA LEU A 131 -4.17 -0.14 -18.14
C LEU A 131 -5.10 0.55 -19.15
N THR A 132 -6.05 1.35 -18.67
CA THR A 132 -7.12 1.89 -19.53
C THR A 132 -7.18 3.41 -19.60
N SER A 133 -6.96 4.12 -18.50
CA SER A 133 -7.13 5.58 -18.42
C SER A 133 -6.26 6.19 -17.33
N ARG A 134 -6.13 7.52 -17.26
CA ARG A 134 -5.59 8.14 -16.05
C ARG A 134 -6.52 7.80 -14.88
N ILE A 135 -5.92 7.42 -13.76
CA ILE A 135 -6.63 7.19 -12.51
C ILE A 135 -5.92 7.96 -11.39
N PRO A 136 -6.65 8.50 -10.40
CA PRO A 136 -6.01 8.96 -9.18
C PRO A 136 -5.35 7.74 -8.51
N VAL A 137 -4.26 7.94 -7.78
CA VAL A 137 -3.69 6.89 -6.93
C VAL A 137 -3.02 7.49 -5.69
N GLU A 138 -3.11 6.74 -4.61
CA GLU A 138 -2.24 6.79 -3.46
C GLU A 138 -1.96 5.33 -3.07
N ILE A 139 -0.69 5.00 -2.86
CA ILE A 139 -0.25 3.69 -2.38
C ILE A 139 0.14 3.86 -0.92
N GLY A 140 -0.51 3.12 -0.04
CA GLY A 140 -0.19 3.06 1.37
C GLY A 140 0.20 1.65 1.81
N PHE A 141 0.91 1.59 2.94
CA PHE A 141 1.25 0.35 3.63
C PHE A 141 1.07 0.56 5.13
N HIS A 142 0.40 -0.37 5.81
CA HIS A 142 -0.06 -0.16 7.18
C HIS A 142 0.51 -1.17 8.20
N PRO A 143 1.83 -1.18 8.46
CA PRO A 143 2.46 -2.12 9.38
C PRO A 143 2.19 -1.82 10.85
N TYR A 144 1.90 -2.88 11.61
CA TYR A 144 1.81 -2.87 13.07
C TYR A 144 3.09 -3.42 13.67
N PHE A 145 4.08 -2.54 13.87
CA PHE A 145 5.36 -2.95 14.45
C PHE A 145 5.24 -3.32 15.93
N ASN A 146 5.93 -4.39 16.32
CA ASN A 146 6.12 -4.74 17.71
C ASN A 146 7.38 -4.02 18.24
N VAL A 147 7.19 -2.86 18.86
CA VAL A 147 8.30 -2.02 19.34
C VAL A 147 8.36 -2.03 20.87
N HIS A 148 9.56 -2.24 21.40
CA HIS A 148 9.85 -2.14 22.83
C HIS A 148 10.95 -1.10 23.06
N GLY A 149 10.73 -0.20 24.02
CA GLY A 149 11.70 0.86 24.35
C GLY A 149 11.72 2.01 23.35
N SER A 150 12.84 2.74 23.30
CA SER A 150 13.02 3.89 22.42
C SER A 150 13.26 3.45 20.97
N TYR A 151 12.59 4.10 20.03
CA TYR A 151 12.75 3.86 18.60
C TYR A 151 12.86 5.18 17.85
N SER A 152 13.46 5.13 16.67
CA SER A 152 13.61 6.27 15.76
C SER A 152 13.26 5.88 14.34
N ILE A 153 12.59 6.78 13.63
CA ILE A 153 12.27 6.64 12.22
C ILE A 153 13.28 7.48 11.44
N SER A 154 13.91 6.89 10.43
CA SER A 154 14.86 7.58 9.54
C SER A 154 14.39 7.46 8.11
N TYR A 155 14.51 8.54 7.34
CA TYR A 155 14.08 8.63 5.95
C TYR A 155 15.13 9.38 5.12
N ASN A 156 15.32 8.95 3.86
CA ASN A 156 16.35 9.50 2.96
C ASN A 156 15.76 10.45 1.90
N SER A 157 14.61 11.05 2.17
CA SER A 157 13.89 11.91 1.23
C SER A 157 13.26 13.10 1.96
N ARG A 158 12.43 13.90 1.29
CA ARG A 158 11.62 14.93 1.95
C ARG A 158 10.28 14.31 2.33
N ILE A 159 9.92 14.31 3.62
CA ILE A 159 8.52 14.06 4.01
C ILE A 159 7.71 15.27 3.54
N VAL A 160 6.82 15.03 2.59
CA VAL A 160 5.80 16.00 2.20
C VAL A 160 4.51 15.58 2.89
N LEU A 161 4.08 16.35 3.89
CA LEU A 161 2.73 16.23 4.44
C LEU A 161 1.77 16.81 3.40
N SER A 162 1.31 15.98 2.48
CA SER A 162 0.33 16.37 1.46
C SER A 162 -0.96 16.82 2.14
N HIS A 163 -1.33 18.09 1.96
CA HIS A 163 -2.74 18.45 1.88
C HIS A 163 -3.27 17.80 0.59
N TYR A 164 -4.00 16.68 0.69
CA TYR A 164 -4.76 16.00 -0.38
C TYR A 164 -4.34 16.29 -1.84
N TYR A 165 -3.10 16.02 -2.24
CA TYR A 165 -2.71 16.01 -3.66
C TYR A 165 -2.53 14.56 -4.12
N PHE A 166 -3.43 14.10 -5.00
CA PHE A 166 -3.33 12.79 -5.64
C PHE A 166 -2.20 12.76 -6.66
N LEU A 167 -1.57 11.60 -6.78
CA LEU A 167 -0.73 11.26 -7.93
C LEU A 167 -1.62 10.77 -9.08
N TYR A 168 -1.23 11.09 -10.31
CA TYR A 168 -1.83 10.53 -11.51
C TYR A 168 -0.83 9.60 -12.20
N ILE A 169 -1.27 8.41 -12.59
CA ILE A 169 -0.45 7.50 -13.41
C ILE A 169 -0.83 7.70 -14.89
N LEU A 170 0.17 8.08 -15.68
CA LEU A 170 0.09 8.31 -17.13
C LEU A 170 0.97 7.27 -17.82
N TYR A 171 0.38 6.24 -18.45
CA TYR A 171 0.95 5.31 -19.46
C TYR A 171 2.45 4.91 -19.43
N GLU A 172 3.17 5.12 -18.33
CA GLU A 172 4.61 4.90 -18.14
C GLU A 172 4.86 4.47 -16.69
N PHE A 173 5.96 3.74 -16.52
CA PHE A 173 6.31 2.93 -15.36
C PHE A 173 6.50 3.74 -14.07
N ILE A 174 6.00 3.22 -12.94
CA ILE A 174 6.39 3.73 -11.62
C ILE A 174 6.96 2.59 -10.78
N PHE A 175 8.25 2.69 -10.47
CA PHE A 175 8.98 1.76 -9.61
C PHE A 175 9.07 2.37 -8.21
N PHE A 176 8.45 1.76 -7.19
CA PHE A 176 8.63 2.16 -5.80
C PHE A 176 9.49 1.12 -5.08
N HIS A 177 10.68 1.52 -4.64
CA HIS A 177 11.54 0.71 -3.78
C HIS A 177 11.40 1.22 -2.34
N PHE A 178 10.73 0.47 -1.45
CA PHE A 178 10.79 0.75 -0.02
C PHE A 178 11.83 -0.15 0.64
N THR A 179 12.98 0.42 0.95
CA THR A 179 13.88 -0.12 1.98
C THR A 179 13.22 0.13 3.33
N THR A 180 12.70 -0.92 3.98
CA THR A 180 11.99 -0.74 5.26
C THR A 180 12.99 -0.31 6.34
N ILE A 181 12.98 0.97 6.68
CA ILE A 181 13.32 1.50 8.02
C ILE A 181 12.00 2.01 8.61
N LEU A 182 11.68 1.52 9.80
CA LEU A 182 10.56 1.80 10.72
C LEU A 182 9.45 2.78 10.27
N PHE A 183 8.18 2.36 10.37
CA PHE A 183 7.03 3.29 10.36
C PHE A 183 5.93 2.89 11.37
N LEU A 184 5.91 3.53 12.53
CA LEU A 184 4.66 3.71 13.28
C LEU A 184 3.98 4.97 12.74
N TYR A 185 2.76 4.83 12.21
CA TYR A 185 1.91 5.91 11.72
C TYR A 185 2.61 6.98 10.86
N ALA A 186 2.77 6.70 9.56
CA ALA A 186 2.85 7.79 8.59
C ALA A 186 1.98 7.44 7.38
N ILE A 187 0.98 8.29 7.15
CA ILE A 187 0.44 8.51 5.81
C ILE A 187 1.61 9.11 5.01
N ALA A 188 2.42 8.26 4.38
CA ALA A 188 3.44 8.71 3.45
C ALA A 188 2.76 8.84 2.08
N GLY A 189 2.11 9.99 1.86
CA GLY A 189 1.79 10.41 0.51
C GLY A 189 3.10 10.50 -0.27
N VAL A 190 3.35 9.57 -1.18
CA VAL A 190 4.48 9.68 -2.09
C VAL A 190 4.15 10.80 -3.08
N THR A 191 5.09 11.71 -3.32
CA THR A 191 5.01 12.70 -4.40
C THR A 191 6.03 12.31 -5.46
N ILE A 192 5.57 12.06 -6.68
CA ILE A 192 6.40 11.98 -7.89
C ILE A 192 6.12 13.27 -8.66
N LEU A 193 7.19 13.93 -9.09
CA LEU A 193 7.12 15.08 -9.99
C LEU A 193 6.49 14.64 -11.32
N SER A 194 5.27 15.08 -11.65
CA SER A 194 4.84 15.08 -13.04
C SER A 194 5.44 16.32 -13.72
N PRO A 195 5.81 16.23 -15.02
CA PRO A 195 5.93 17.44 -15.83
C PRO A 195 4.57 18.14 -15.81
N SER A 196 4.61 19.46 -15.75
CA SER A 196 3.49 20.40 -15.77
C SER A 196 2.27 19.91 -16.56
N ASP A 197 1.13 19.77 -15.88
CA ASP A 197 -0.18 20.28 -16.33
C ASP A 197 -1.17 20.19 -15.17
N SER A 198 -1.75 21.33 -14.80
CA SER A 198 -2.65 21.49 -13.66
C SER A 198 -4.05 20.96 -13.97
N GLU A 199 -4.34 19.72 -13.56
CA GLU A 199 -5.70 19.24 -13.37
C GLU A 199 -5.82 18.68 -11.94
N SER A 200 -6.86 19.09 -11.22
CA SER A 200 -6.98 18.88 -9.78
C SER A 200 -8.00 17.79 -9.45
N CYS A 201 -7.60 16.86 -8.58
CA CYS A 201 -8.47 15.93 -7.88
C CYS A 201 -8.83 16.61 -6.57
N ILE A 202 -10.11 16.85 -6.32
CA ILE A 202 -10.59 17.33 -5.03
C ILE A 202 -11.18 16.11 -4.33
N LEU A 203 -10.43 15.60 -3.36
CA LEU A 203 -11.03 14.85 -2.27
C LEU A 203 -11.42 15.86 -1.20
N SER A 204 -12.72 16.05 -1.01
CA SER A 204 -13.23 16.58 0.26
C SER A 204 -12.99 15.56 1.37
#